data_AF-A0A832CTC0-F1
#
_entry.id   AF-A0A832CTC0-F1
#
_cell.length_a   1.000
_cell.length_b   1.000
_cell.length_c   1.000
_cell.angle_alpha   90.00
_cell.angle_beta   90.00
_cell.angle_gamma   90.00
#
_symmetry.space_group_name_H-M   'P 1'
#
loop_
_entity.id
_entity.type
_entity.pdbx_description
1 polymer ?
#
loop_
_entity_poly.entity_id
_entity_poly.type
_entity_poly.pdbx_seq_one_letter_code
_entity_poly.pdbx_strand_id
1 'polypeptide(L)'
;QTRAGLGVLLQALGNLHDARLRRSDRVADLRTLARWFAGAADDQAAHALFHQAFLLSPTRHLLIDDQTLGAREEAPVPPATSWLDDQPMRISPRLRRQGRLRAGPGQRAVVLDNALAKGRLQARLAAEAEALHRARALIATGRATRLSQFPQLDEPAFAVLLDCLGAVLALRCEPGAVITATSLDGSLRIAGRVVDGEAMVRSDDGSLVGPDLELTISEAWS
;
A
#
# COMPACT_ATOMS: atom_id res chain seq x y z
N GLN A 1 31.23 -8.83 -14.27
CA GLN A 1 30.05 -8.00 -14.62
C GLN A 1 28.71 -8.62 -14.18
N THR A 2 28.63 -9.92 -13.90
CA THR A 2 27.39 -10.63 -13.51
C THR A 2 26.85 -10.32 -12.10
N ARG A 3 27.68 -9.88 -11.15
CA ARG A 3 27.26 -9.64 -9.75
C ARG A 3 26.30 -8.46 -9.55
N ALA A 4 26.41 -7.41 -10.37
CA ALA A 4 25.57 -6.21 -10.25
C ALA A 4 24.09 -6.47 -10.62
N GLY A 5 23.82 -7.43 -11.51
CA GLY A 5 22.45 -7.78 -11.91
C GLY A 5 21.69 -8.57 -10.85
N LEU A 6 22.39 -9.31 -9.99
CA LEU A 6 21.78 -10.18 -8.98
C LEU A 6 21.20 -9.35 -7.81
N GLY A 7 21.90 -8.30 -7.39
CA GLY A 7 21.36 -7.35 -6.40
C GLY A 7 20.11 -6.63 -6.91
N VAL A 8 20.10 -6.20 -8.18
CA VAL A 8 18.93 -5.59 -8.81
C VAL A 8 17.75 -6.56 -8.89
N LEU A 9 17.99 -7.83 -9.22
CA LEU A 9 16.96 -8.86 -9.25
C LEU A 9 16.39 -9.16 -7.87
N LEU A 10 17.24 -9.27 -6.85
CA LEU A 10 16.78 -9.49 -5.47
C LEU A 10 16.02 -8.29 -4.92
N GLN A 11 16.44 -7.07 -5.26
CA GLN A 11 15.72 -5.87 -4.89
C GLN A 11 14.40 -5.75 -5.64
N ALA A 12 14.33 -6.18 -6.90
CA ALA A 12 13.08 -6.27 -7.66
C ALA A 12 12.14 -7.33 -7.09
N LEU A 13 12.67 -8.50 -6.70
CA LEU A 13 11.91 -9.56 -6.01
C LEU A 13 11.43 -9.09 -4.63
N GLY A 14 12.29 -8.43 -3.86
CA GLY A 14 11.97 -7.79 -2.59
C GLY A 14 10.86 -6.76 -2.77
N ASN A 15 11.00 -5.83 -3.71
CA ASN A 15 9.98 -4.84 -4.03
C ASN A 15 8.67 -5.45 -4.54
N LEU A 16 8.72 -6.56 -5.29
CA LEU A 16 7.53 -7.27 -5.78
C LEU A 16 6.82 -7.98 -4.63
N HIS A 17 7.58 -8.58 -3.72
CA HIS A 17 7.06 -9.22 -2.53
C HIS A 17 6.52 -8.17 -1.53
N ASP A 18 7.24 -7.07 -1.33
CA ASP A 18 6.80 -5.89 -0.60
C ASP A 18 5.55 -5.26 -1.23
N ALA A 19 5.42 -5.22 -2.55
CA ALA A 19 4.21 -4.73 -3.22
C ALA A 19 3.02 -5.67 -3.01
N ARG A 20 3.26 -6.98 -2.86
CA ARG A 20 2.23 -7.96 -2.45
C ARG A 20 1.86 -7.82 -0.98
N LEU A 21 2.81 -7.44 -0.12
CA LEU A 21 2.63 -7.28 1.33
C LEU A 21 2.17 -5.87 1.74
N ARG A 22 2.46 -4.82 0.95
CA ARG A 22 2.10 -3.43 1.24
C ARG A 22 0.64 -3.16 0.89
N ARG A 23 0.05 -2.34 1.76
CA ARG A 23 -1.38 -2.06 1.85
C ARG A 23 -2.02 -1.21 0.74
N SER A 24 -1.25 -0.68 -0.21
CA SER A 24 -1.82 0.08 -1.33
C SER A 24 -0.94 -0.04 -2.57
N ASP A 25 -1.33 -0.91 -3.48
CA ASP A 25 -0.85 -0.88 -4.86
C ASP A 25 -1.85 -0.03 -5.66
N ARG A 26 -1.45 1.21 -5.99
CA ARG A 26 -2.31 2.14 -6.75
C ARG A 26 -2.76 1.55 -8.09
N VAL A 27 -1.95 0.71 -8.73
CA VAL A 27 -2.32 0.07 -10.00
C VAL A 27 -3.39 -0.98 -9.75
N ALA A 28 -3.24 -1.78 -8.68
CA ALA A 28 -4.27 -2.74 -8.27
C ALA A 28 -5.57 -2.06 -7.82
N ASP A 29 -5.46 -0.93 -7.11
CA ASP A 29 -6.60 -0.12 -6.66
C ASP A 29 -7.36 0.45 -7.86
N LEU A 30 -6.66 1.04 -8.83
CA LEU A 30 -7.26 1.57 -10.06
C LEU A 30 -7.88 0.47 -10.93
N ARG A 31 -7.25 -0.70 -11.04
CA ARG A 31 -7.83 -1.87 -11.74
C ARG A 31 -9.07 -2.40 -11.03
N THR A 32 -9.10 -2.35 -9.70
CA THR A 32 -10.26 -2.75 -8.92
C THR A 32 -11.41 -1.76 -9.10
N LEU A 33 -11.11 -0.46 -9.05
CA LEU A 33 -12.06 0.59 -9.36
C LEU A 33 -12.65 0.44 -10.78
N ALA A 34 -11.80 0.20 -11.79
CA ALA A 34 -12.24 -0.02 -13.17
C ALA A 34 -13.20 -1.21 -13.31
N ARG A 35 -12.94 -2.31 -12.60
CA ARG A 35 -13.85 -3.47 -12.56
C ARG A 35 -15.20 -3.12 -11.92
N TRP A 36 -15.21 -2.30 -10.87
CA TRP A 36 -16.46 -1.82 -10.26
C TRP A 36 -17.25 -0.92 -11.21
N PHE A 37 -16.60 -0.02 -11.95
CA PHE A 37 -17.25 0.78 -12.98
C PHE A 37 -17.84 -0.07 -14.11
N ALA A 38 -17.09 -1.08 -14.58
CA ALA A 38 -17.56 -2.00 -15.61
C ALA A 38 -18.77 -2.86 -15.17
N GLY A 39 -18.94 -3.05 -13.85
CA GLY A 39 -20.08 -3.78 -13.26
C GLY A 39 -21.19 -2.89 -12.71
N ALA A 40 -21.14 -1.57 -12.89
CA ALA A 40 -22.20 -0.68 -12.46
C ALA A 40 -23.48 -0.96 -13.25
N ALA A 41 -24.62 -1.01 -12.55
CA ALA A 41 -25.91 -1.33 -13.15
C ALA A 41 -26.41 -0.26 -14.13
N ASP A 42 -26.08 1.00 -13.85
CA ASP A 42 -26.45 2.18 -14.63
C ASP A 42 -25.45 3.33 -14.38
N ASP A 43 -25.63 4.42 -15.14
CA ASP A 43 -24.81 5.63 -15.02
C ASP A 43 -24.93 6.28 -13.65
N GLN A 44 -26.06 6.11 -12.94
CA GLN A 44 -26.27 6.68 -11.62
C GLN A 44 -25.40 5.96 -10.57
N ALA A 45 -25.33 4.63 -10.63
CA ALA A 45 -24.45 3.81 -9.79
C ALA A 45 -22.97 4.10 -10.09
N ALA A 46 -22.61 4.29 -11.36
CA ALA A 46 -21.27 4.71 -11.76
C ALA A 46 -20.90 6.09 -11.19
N HIS A 47 -21.79 7.07 -11.27
CA HIS A 47 -21.58 8.39 -10.66
C HIS A 47 -21.47 8.31 -9.13
N ALA A 48 -22.31 7.53 -8.47
CA ALA A 48 -22.22 7.32 -7.03
C ALA A 48 -20.85 6.74 -6.63
N LEU A 49 -20.37 5.74 -7.39
CA LEU A 49 -19.05 5.16 -7.20
C LEU A 49 -17.93 6.19 -7.40
N PHE A 50 -18.03 7.03 -8.43
CA PHE A 50 -17.07 8.11 -8.70
C PHE A 50 -17.00 9.12 -7.54
N HIS A 51 -18.15 9.56 -7.03
CA HIS A 51 -18.22 10.49 -5.91
C HIS A 51 -17.55 9.93 -4.64
N GLN A 52 -17.74 8.64 -4.36
CA GLN A 52 -17.13 7.98 -3.20
C GLN A 52 -15.63 7.76 -3.37
N ALA A 53 -15.19 7.27 -4.53
CA ALA A 53 -13.80 6.96 -4.81
C ALA A 53 -12.89 8.21 -4.81
N PHE A 54 -13.41 9.35 -5.28
CA PHE A 54 -12.65 10.60 -5.41
C PHE A 54 -13.02 11.66 -4.37
N LEU A 55 -13.83 11.30 -3.36
CA LEU A 55 -14.26 12.19 -2.29
C LEU A 55 -14.88 13.50 -2.80
N LEU A 56 -15.61 13.44 -3.93
CA LEU A 56 -16.30 14.58 -4.54
C LEU A 56 -17.60 14.92 -3.79
N SER A 57 -17.57 14.89 -2.46
CA SER A 57 -18.71 15.25 -1.64
C SER A 57 -19.00 16.75 -1.81
N PRO A 58 -20.27 17.16 -1.95
CA PRO A 58 -20.61 18.57 -2.03
C PRO A 58 -20.09 19.30 -0.80
N THR A 59 -19.48 20.47 -1.01
CA THR A 59 -19.03 21.32 0.10
C THR A 59 -20.24 21.69 0.95
N ARG A 60 -20.19 21.38 2.25
CA ARG A 60 -21.29 21.52 3.22
C ARG A 60 -21.94 22.92 3.29
N HIS A 61 -21.31 23.92 2.68
CA HIS A 61 -21.67 25.33 2.78
C HIS A 61 -21.96 25.99 1.43
N LEU A 62 -21.80 25.28 0.31
CA LEU A 62 -22.22 25.76 -1.00
C LEU A 62 -23.38 24.90 -1.48
N LEU A 63 -24.58 25.45 -1.41
CA LEU A 63 -25.80 24.81 -1.88
C LEU A 63 -26.31 25.60 -3.09
N ILE A 64 -26.63 24.89 -4.16
CA ILE A 64 -27.41 25.45 -5.27
C ILE A 64 -28.79 25.81 -4.70
N ASP A 65 -29.36 26.95 -5.11
CA ASP A 65 -30.71 27.30 -4.66
C ASP A 65 -31.80 26.41 -5.27
N ASP A 66 -32.89 26.26 -4.52
CA ASP A 66 -34.01 25.36 -4.88
C ASP A 66 -34.67 25.75 -6.21
N GLN A 67 -34.65 27.03 -6.59
CA GLN A 67 -35.21 27.49 -7.87
C GLN A 67 -34.36 27.00 -9.04
N THR A 68 -33.04 27.08 -8.90
CA THR A 68 -32.09 26.59 -9.91
C THR A 68 -32.16 25.07 -10.03
N LEU A 69 -32.30 24.34 -8.91
CA LEU A 69 -32.49 22.88 -8.93
C LEU A 69 -33.81 22.49 -9.61
N GLY A 70 -34.92 23.12 -9.23
CA GLY A 70 -36.23 22.83 -9.83
C GLY A 70 -36.26 23.10 -11.33
N ALA A 71 -35.69 24.22 -11.78
CA ALA A 71 -35.58 24.52 -13.22
C ALA A 71 -34.75 23.47 -13.99
N ARG A 72 -33.76 22.86 -13.31
CA ARG A 72 -32.90 21.82 -13.91
C ARG A 72 -33.60 20.47 -14.01
N GLU A 73 -34.46 20.15 -13.05
CA GLU A 73 -35.30 18.94 -13.08
C GLU A 73 -36.38 19.05 -14.16
N GLU A 74 -36.99 20.22 -14.31
CA GLU A 74 -38.00 20.50 -15.33
C GLU A 74 -37.40 20.51 -16.75
N ALA A 75 -36.18 21.04 -16.92
CA ALA A 75 -35.48 21.11 -18.19
C ALA A 75 -34.03 20.61 -18.05
N PRO A 76 -33.79 19.30 -18.18
CA PRO A 76 -32.46 18.72 -18.12
C PRO A 76 -31.57 19.25 -19.25
N VAL A 77 -30.33 19.58 -18.91
CA VAL A 77 -29.35 20.07 -19.89
C VAL A 77 -28.53 18.91 -20.45
N PRO A 78 -28.39 18.80 -21.79
CA PRO A 78 -27.59 17.76 -22.41
C PRO A 78 -26.13 17.77 -21.91
N PRO A 79 -25.48 16.61 -21.72
CA PRO A 79 -24.10 16.53 -21.23
C PRO A 79 -23.05 17.19 -22.14
N ALA A 80 -23.35 17.35 -23.43
CA ALA A 80 -22.47 17.99 -24.41
C ALA A 80 -22.56 19.52 -24.40
N THR A 81 -23.44 20.10 -23.58
CA THR A 81 -23.62 21.56 -23.50
C THR A 81 -22.39 22.18 -22.85
N SER A 82 -21.80 23.17 -23.51
CA SER A 82 -20.69 23.95 -22.97
C SER A 82 -21.12 24.67 -21.70
N TRP A 83 -20.26 24.71 -20.70
CA TRP A 83 -20.48 25.47 -19.46
C TRP A 83 -20.71 26.97 -19.69
N LEU A 84 -20.21 27.51 -20.80
CA LEU A 84 -20.38 28.92 -21.15
C LEU A 84 -21.76 29.20 -21.79
N ASP A 85 -22.37 28.19 -22.38
CA ASP A 85 -23.65 28.30 -23.08
C ASP A 85 -24.85 27.88 -22.19
N ASP A 86 -24.56 27.38 -20.99
CA ASP A 86 -25.54 26.90 -20.04
C ASP A 86 -26.03 28.01 -19.09
N GLN A 87 -27.23 27.83 -18.54
CA GLN A 87 -27.73 28.70 -17.48
C GLN A 87 -26.83 28.61 -16.23
N PRO A 88 -26.42 29.75 -15.66
CA PRO A 88 -25.50 29.76 -14.54
C PRO A 88 -26.14 29.14 -13.29
N MET A 89 -25.42 28.24 -12.63
CA MET A 89 -25.84 27.71 -11.33
C MET A 89 -25.76 28.80 -10.27
N ARG A 90 -26.89 29.13 -9.65
CA ARG A 90 -26.91 30.08 -8.54
C ARG A 90 -26.69 29.35 -7.21
N ILE A 91 -25.61 29.73 -6.55
CA ILE A 91 -25.28 29.25 -5.21
C ILE A 91 -25.93 30.19 -4.20
N SER A 92 -26.66 29.65 -3.24
CA SER A 92 -27.26 30.40 -2.15
C SER A 92 -26.18 31.04 -1.24
N PRO A 93 -26.01 32.38 -1.19
CA PRO A 93 -25.00 33.04 -0.36
C PRO A 93 -25.42 33.18 1.12
N ARG A 94 -26.45 32.41 1.54
CA ARG A 94 -27.29 32.73 2.72
C ARG A 94 -26.56 32.65 4.06
N LEU A 95 -25.41 31.96 4.14
CA LEU A 95 -24.58 31.93 5.35
C LEU A 95 -24.00 33.31 5.70
N ARG A 96 -23.52 34.06 4.69
CA ARG A 96 -22.93 35.40 4.90
C ARG A 96 -23.99 36.48 5.14
N ARG A 97 -25.21 36.30 4.61
CA ARG A 97 -26.25 37.34 4.61
C ARG A 97 -27.25 37.23 5.76
N GLN A 98 -27.51 36.02 6.25
CA GLN A 98 -28.56 35.77 7.27
C GLN A 98 -28.03 35.04 8.52
N GLY A 99 -26.75 34.63 8.54
CA GLY A 99 -26.12 33.95 9.69
C GLY A 99 -26.72 32.58 10.04
N ARG A 100 -27.70 32.09 9.28
CA ARG A 100 -28.44 30.87 9.57
C ARG A 100 -28.89 30.19 8.28
N LEU A 101 -28.46 28.95 8.09
CA LEU A 101 -28.99 28.08 7.04
C LEU A 101 -30.44 27.71 7.40
N ARG A 102 -31.39 27.91 6.47
CA ARG A 102 -32.74 27.31 6.52
C ARG A 102 -32.82 25.95 5.83
N ALA A 103 -31.68 25.34 5.50
CA ALA A 103 -31.64 23.91 5.30
C ALA A 103 -31.81 23.30 6.69
N GLY A 104 -32.87 22.50 6.90
CA GLY A 104 -32.92 21.56 8.03
C GLY A 104 -31.59 20.79 8.09
N PRO A 105 -31.17 20.30 9.27
CA PRO A 105 -29.85 19.71 9.44
C PRO A 105 -29.57 18.78 8.27
N GLY A 106 -28.62 19.16 7.41
CA GLY A 106 -28.27 18.38 6.23
C GLY A 106 -28.14 16.93 6.68
N GLN A 107 -28.73 16.00 5.92
CA GLN A 107 -28.90 14.61 6.32
C GLN A 107 -27.58 14.15 6.94
N ARG A 108 -27.60 13.88 8.27
CA ARG A 108 -26.39 13.45 8.96
C ARG A 108 -25.89 12.24 8.20
N ALA A 109 -24.62 12.26 7.82
CA ALA A 109 -24.00 11.11 7.17
C ALA A 109 -24.39 9.87 7.98
N VAL A 110 -25.06 8.91 7.33
CA VAL A 110 -25.41 7.65 7.98
C VAL A 110 -24.08 6.97 8.25
N VAL A 111 -23.59 7.09 9.48
CA VAL A 111 -22.42 6.35 9.93
C VAL A 111 -22.88 4.92 10.07
N LEU A 112 -22.64 4.12 9.02
CA LEU A 112 -22.87 2.69 9.06
C LEU A 112 -22.03 2.11 10.21
N ASP A 113 -22.65 1.26 11.03
CA ASP A 113 -21.93 0.53 12.06
C ASP A 113 -20.96 -0.47 11.41
N ASN A 114 -19.70 -0.06 11.37
CA ASN A 114 -18.60 -0.85 10.82
C ASN A 114 -17.81 -1.58 11.91
N ALA A 115 -18.36 -1.74 13.12
CA ALA A 115 -17.65 -2.38 14.23
C ALA A 115 -17.15 -3.80 13.87
N LEU A 116 -17.98 -4.58 13.17
CA LEU A 116 -17.60 -5.93 12.72
C LEU A 116 -16.49 -5.90 11.65
N ALA A 117 -16.58 -5.00 10.67
CA ALA A 117 -15.56 -4.86 9.63
C ALA A 117 -14.22 -4.38 10.23
N LYS A 118 -14.28 -3.42 11.15
CA LYS A 118 -13.13 -2.92 11.89
C LYS A 118 -12.50 -4.01 12.76
N GLY A 119 -13.31 -4.80 13.45
CA GLY A 119 -12.85 -5.92 14.26
C GLY A 119 -12.11 -6.98 13.43
N ARG A 120 -12.66 -7.36 12.26
CA ARG A 120 -11.99 -8.28 11.33
C ARG A 120 -10.65 -7.72 10.82
N LEU A 121 -10.61 -6.43 10.48
CA LEU A 121 -9.38 -5.78 10.03
C LEU A 121 -8.31 -5.73 11.14
N GLN A 122 -8.72 -5.44 12.37
CA GLN A 122 -7.82 -5.43 13.53
C GLN A 122 -7.26 -6.82 13.83
N ALA A 123 -8.10 -7.86 13.79
CA ALA A 123 -7.67 -9.24 14.00
C ALA A 123 -6.66 -9.68 12.93
N ARG A 124 -6.92 -9.36 11.65
CA ARG A 124 -5.99 -9.64 10.55
C ARG A 124 -4.65 -8.94 10.74
N LEU A 125 -4.66 -7.66 11.11
CA LEU A 125 -3.44 -6.91 11.39
C LEU A 125 -2.62 -7.47 12.53
N ALA A 126 -3.29 -7.89 13.61
CA ALA A 126 -2.62 -8.50 14.74
C ALA A 126 -1.91 -9.80 14.32
N ALA A 127 -2.60 -10.66 13.56
CA ALA A 127 -2.02 -11.88 13.04
C ALA A 127 -0.83 -11.61 12.09
N GLU A 128 -0.95 -10.63 11.19
CA GLU A 128 0.14 -10.21 10.29
C GLU A 128 1.35 -9.67 11.08
N ALA A 129 1.12 -8.86 12.11
CA ALA A 129 2.17 -8.32 12.98
C ALA A 129 2.88 -9.42 13.80
N GLU A 130 2.13 -10.37 14.35
CA GLU A 130 2.69 -11.53 15.07
C GLU A 130 3.51 -12.43 14.14
N ALA A 131 3.04 -12.67 12.91
CA ALA A 131 3.80 -13.43 11.92
C ALA A 131 5.12 -12.75 11.57
N LEU A 132 5.10 -11.44 11.30
CA LEU A 132 6.31 -10.66 11.02
C LEU A 132 7.27 -10.64 12.20
N HIS A 133 6.75 -10.51 13.43
CA HIS A 133 7.59 -10.53 14.63
C HIS A 133 8.30 -11.88 14.82
N ARG A 134 7.59 -13.00 14.63
CA ARG A 134 8.19 -14.35 14.68
C ARG A 134 9.24 -14.55 13.59
N ALA A 135 8.93 -14.13 12.36
CA ALA A 135 9.85 -14.18 11.23
C ALA A 135 11.16 -13.43 11.53
N ARG A 136 11.05 -12.20 12.03
CA ARG A 136 12.21 -11.41 12.45
C ARG A 136 13.01 -12.09 13.54
N ALA A 137 12.37 -12.65 14.56
CA ALA A 137 13.06 -13.35 15.64
C ALA A 137 13.87 -14.58 15.13
N LEU A 138 13.39 -15.27 14.09
CA LEU A 138 14.11 -16.38 13.47
C LEU A 138 15.35 -15.92 12.68
N ILE A 139 15.28 -14.77 12.03
CA ILE A 139 16.35 -14.25 11.17
C ILE A 139 17.37 -13.41 11.96
N ALA A 140 16.91 -12.55 12.86
CA ALA A 140 17.73 -11.58 13.60
C ALA A 140 18.34 -12.16 14.89
N THR A 141 19.09 -13.26 14.75
CA THR A 141 19.68 -13.99 15.90
C THR A 141 20.89 -13.29 16.55
N GLY A 142 21.44 -12.25 15.90
CA GLY A 142 22.67 -11.56 16.31
C GLY A 142 23.94 -12.39 16.16
N ARG A 143 23.85 -13.60 15.60
CA ARG A 143 24.98 -14.53 15.41
C ARG A 143 25.38 -14.59 13.95
N ALA A 144 26.69 -14.69 13.71
CA ALA A 144 27.22 -14.96 12.38
C ALA A 144 26.73 -16.35 11.92
N THR A 145 25.95 -16.36 10.84
CA THR A 145 25.32 -17.56 10.29
C THR A 145 25.56 -17.59 8.79
N ARG A 146 26.00 -18.74 8.25
CA ARG A 146 26.15 -18.87 6.79
C ARG A 146 24.80 -19.02 6.12
N LEU A 147 24.67 -18.48 4.92
CA LEU A 147 23.46 -18.59 4.12
C LEU A 147 23.09 -20.07 3.86
N SER A 148 24.10 -20.91 3.65
CA SER A 148 23.97 -22.36 3.50
C SER A 148 23.47 -23.11 4.76
N GLN A 149 23.49 -22.47 5.93
CA GLN A 149 23.06 -23.07 7.20
C GLN A 149 21.63 -22.71 7.59
N PHE A 150 20.96 -21.82 6.85
CA PHE A 150 19.57 -21.52 7.15
C PHE A 150 18.70 -22.76 6.92
N PRO A 151 17.77 -23.07 7.84
CA PRO A 151 16.80 -24.14 7.64
C PRO A 151 15.83 -23.77 6.52
N GLN A 152 14.87 -24.67 6.22
CA GLN A 152 13.73 -24.28 5.42
C GLN A 152 12.95 -23.16 6.14
N LEU A 153 12.72 -22.05 5.46
CA LEU A 153 12.07 -20.86 5.98
C LEU A 153 10.62 -20.78 5.47
N ASP A 154 9.70 -20.43 6.36
CA ASP A 154 8.35 -20.06 5.96
C ASP A 154 8.37 -18.77 5.13
N GLU A 155 7.28 -18.49 4.41
CA GLU A 155 7.17 -17.31 3.53
C GLU A 155 7.58 -16.00 4.25
N PRO A 156 7.12 -15.71 5.48
CA PRO A 156 7.47 -14.46 6.16
C PRO A 156 8.96 -14.38 6.55
N ALA A 157 9.58 -15.46 7.05
CA ALA A 157 11.00 -15.44 7.39
C ALA A 157 11.89 -15.34 6.15
N PHE A 158 11.51 -16.01 5.06
CA PHE A 158 12.22 -15.92 3.80
C PHE A 158 12.16 -14.51 3.21
N ALA A 159 11.02 -13.83 3.30
CA ALA A 159 10.87 -12.44 2.88
C ALA A 159 11.82 -11.49 3.66
N VAL A 160 11.90 -11.64 4.98
CA VAL A 160 12.83 -10.85 5.83
C VAL A 160 14.28 -11.11 5.44
N LEU A 161 14.65 -12.36 5.15
CA LEU A 161 15.99 -12.71 4.69
C LEU A 161 16.31 -12.07 3.33
N LEU A 162 15.36 -12.09 2.38
CA LEU A 162 15.53 -11.48 1.07
C LEU A 162 15.73 -9.96 1.16
N ASP A 163 15.00 -9.27 2.04
CA ASP A 163 15.22 -7.84 2.28
C ASP A 163 16.65 -7.58 2.79
N CYS A 164 17.09 -8.37 3.77
CA CYS A 164 18.46 -8.27 4.29
C CYS A 164 19.53 -8.51 3.22
N LEU A 165 19.34 -9.54 2.39
CA LEU A 165 20.24 -9.85 1.27
C LEU A 165 20.24 -8.75 0.22
N GLY A 166 19.07 -8.20 -0.11
CA GLY A 166 18.93 -7.07 -1.03
C GLY A 166 19.72 -5.86 -0.55
N ALA A 167 19.61 -5.52 0.75
CA ALA A 167 20.36 -4.43 1.35
C ALA A 167 21.88 -4.63 1.31
N VAL A 168 22.37 -5.85 1.61
CA VAL A 168 23.81 -6.16 1.57
C VAL A 168 24.35 -6.17 0.14
N LEU A 169 23.63 -6.79 -0.80
CA LEU A 169 24.10 -6.99 -2.17
C LEU A 169 24.00 -5.73 -3.05
N ALA A 170 23.17 -4.76 -2.66
CA ALA A 170 23.13 -3.45 -3.30
C ALA A 170 24.42 -2.65 -3.07
N LEU A 171 25.15 -2.93 -1.98
CA LEU A 171 26.40 -2.26 -1.66
C LEU A 171 27.57 -2.85 -2.47
N ARG A 172 28.32 -1.98 -3.14
CA ARG A 172 29.58 -2.36 -3.79
C ARG A 172 30.63 -2.55 -2.70
N CYS A 173 31.34 -3.67 -2.71
CA CYS A 173 32.44 -3.90 -1.79
C CYS A 173 33.65 -4.55 -2.45
N GLU A 174 34.81 -4.25 -1.88
CA GLU A 174 36.08 -4.90 -2.20
C GLU A 174 36.07 -6.36 -1.72
N PRO A 175 36.79 -7.26 -2.40
CA PRO A 175 36.89 -8.67 -1.98
C PRO A 175 37.38 -8.79 -0.53
N GLY A 176 36.62 -9.50 0.32
CA GLY A 176 36.98 -9.78 1.71
C GLY A 176 36.56 -8.72 2.74
N ALA A 177 36.03 -7.57 2.31
CA ALA A 177 35.52 -6.56 3.22
C ALA A 177 34.21 -7.00 3.87
N VAL A 178 34.02 -6.61 5.15
CA VAL A 178 32.72 -6.75 5.83
C VAL A 178 31.81 -5.64 5.34
N ILE A 179 30.65 -6.02 4.82
CA ILE A 179 29.59 -5.12 4.34
C ILE A 179 28.65 -4.87 5.51
N THR A 180 28.40 -3.61 5.85
CA THR A 180 27.36 -3.25 6.83
C THR A 180 26.22 -2.55 6.12
N ALA A 181 25.00 -3.02 6.34
CA ALA A 181 23.77 -2.48 5.78
C ALA A 181 22.66 -2.42 6.83
N THR A 182 21.55 -1.79 6.47
CA THR A 182 20.31 -1.78 7.22
C THR A 182 19.19 -2.31 6.32
N SER A 183 18.23 -3.05 6.87
CA SER A 183 17.03 -3.48 6.14
C SER A 183 16.27 -2.28 5.55
N LEU A 184 15.44 -2.52 4.53
CA LEU A 184 14.70 -1.45 3.83
C LEU A 184 13.77 -0.68 4.77
N ASP A 185 13.18 -1.38 5.74
CA ASP A 185 12.33 -0.80 6.77
C ASP A 185 13.10 -0.15 7.93
N GLY A 186 14.43 -0.23 7.93
CA GLY A 186 15.29 0.35 8.97
C GLY A 186 15.31 -0.41 10.29
N SER A 187 14.66 -1.58 10.37
CA SER A 187 14.48 -2.30 11.63
C SER A 187 15.64 -3.22 11.99
N LEU A 188 16.41 -3.69 11.01
CA LEU A 188 17.51 -4.64 11.21
C LEU A 188 18.85 -4.06 10.76
N ARG A 189 19.90 -4.30 11.53
CA ARG A 189 21.29 -4.09 11.16
C ARG A 189 21.87 -5.39 10.64
N ILE A 190 22.59 -5.32 9.54
CA ILE A 190 23.12 -6.48 8.83
C ILE A 190 24.62 -6.27 8.63
N ALA A 191 25.43 -7.24 9.05
CA ALA A 191 26.83 -7.35 8.66
C ALA A 191 27.01 -8.60 7.81
N GLY A 192 27.53 -8.47 6.60
CA GLY A 192 27.69 -9.56 5.64
C GLY A 192 29.12 -9.69 5.14
N ARG A 193 29.55 -10.92 4.89
CA ARG A 193 30.80 -11.22 4.21
C ARG A 193 30.59 -12.34 3.20
N VAL A 194 31.07 -12.14 1.98
CA VAL A 194 31.13 -13.21 0.98
C VAL A 194 32.13 -14.26 1.45
N VAL A 195 31.71 -15.52 1.45
CA VAL A 195 32.58 -16.66 1.72
C VAL A 195 32.63 -17.57 0.50
N ASP A 196 33.66 -18.42 0.43
CA ASP A 196 33.77 -19.39 -0.66
C ASP A 196 32.69 -20.46 -0.55
N GLY A 197 32.02 -20.73 -1.67
CA GLY A 197 30.98 -21.74 -1.78
C GLY A 197 29.69 -21.21 -2.40
N GLU A 198 28.74 -22.13 -2.56
CA GLU A 198 27.39 -21.86 -3.02
C GLU A 198 26.41 -22.25 -1.90
N ALA A 199 25.43 -21.40 -1.66
CA ALA A 199 24.36 -21.61 -0.70
C ALA A 199 23.03 -21.84 -1.42
N MET A 200 22.22 -22.74 -0.85
CA MET A 200 20.83 -22.95 -1.25
C MET A 200 19.94 -22.77 -0.03
N VAL A 201 19.09 -21.74 -0.03
CA VAL A 201 18.07 -21.51 0.99
C VAL A 201 16.73 -21.98 0.44
N ARG A 202 16.01 -22.78 1.22
CA ARG A 202 14.69 -23.30 0.83
C ARG A 202 13.58 -22.53 1.54
N SER A 203 12.48 -22.33 0.84
CA SER A 203 11.22 -21.84 1.36
C SER A 203 10.07 -22.71 0.84
N ASP A 204 8.90 -22.59 1.45
CA ASP A 204 7.71 -23.35 1.07
C ASP A 204 7.32 -23.13 -0.40
N ASP A 205 7.63 -21.96 -0.96
CA ASP A 205 7.32 -21.58 -2.33
C ASP A 205 8.51 -21.69 -3.32
N GLY A 206 9.69 -22.16 -2.88
CA GLY A 206 10.83 -22.32 -3.78
C GLY A 206 12.21 -22.31 -3.11
N SER A 207 13.26 -22.04 -3.88
CA SER A 207 14.63 -22.01 -3.38
C SER A 207 15.44 -20.85 -3.98
N LEU A 208 16.24 -20.21 -3.14
CA LEU A 208 17.27 -19.25 -3.55
C LEU A 208 18.62 -19.97 -3.63
N VAL A 209 19.31 -19.82 -4.76
CA VAL A 209 20.66 -20.37 -4.96
C VAL A 209 21.61 -19.21 -5.33
N GLY A 210 22.81 -19.20 -4.75
CA GLY A 210 23.81 -18.18 -5.04
C GLY A 210 25.08 -18.31 -4.20
N PRO A 211 26.00 -17.33 -4.26
CA PRO A 211 27.22 -17.34 -3.46
C PRO A 211 26.90 -17.44 -1.97
N ASP A 212 27.68 -18.23 -1.23
CA ASP A 212 27.50 -18.31 0.21
C ASP A 212 27.96 -17.00 0.89
N LEU A 213 27.23 -16.63 1.93
CA LEU A 213 27.36 -15.37 2.65
C LEU A 213 27.30 -15.68 4.13
N GLU A 214 28.28 -15.20 4.88
CA GLU A 214 28.18 -15.16 6.34
C GLU A 214 27.48 -13.85 6.73
N LEU A 215 26.34 -13.97 7.41
CA LEU A 215 25.47 -12.86 7.79
C LEU A 215 25.33 -12.82 9.32
N THR A 216 25.51 -11.64 9.89
CA THR A 216 25.13 -11.33 11.27
C THR A 216 24.00 -10.31 11.21
N ILE A 217 22.80 -10.72 11.60
CA ILE A 217 21.60 -9.89 11.54
C ILE A 217 21.13 -9.65 12.97
N SER A 218 20.96 -8.38 13.34
CA SER A 218 20.49 -7.97 14.67
C SER A 218 19.43 -6.88 14.55
N GLU A 219 18.64 -6.70 15.60
CA GLU A 219 17.78 -5.52 15.73
C GLU A 219 18.62 -4.23 15.65
N ALA A 220 18.15 -3.25 14.87
CA ALA A 220 18.85 -1.97 14.70
C ALA A 220 18.72 -1.09 15.94
N TRP A 221 17.64 -1.28 16.71
CA TRP A 221 17.28 -0.55 17.92
C TRP A 221 17.15 -1.57 19.05
N SER A 222 18.20 -1.71 19.84
CA SER A 222 18.25 -2.47 21.09
C SER A 222 18.81 -1.58 22.19
#